data_AF-A0A521BWZ0-F1
#
_entry.id   AF-A0A521BWZ0-F1
#
_cell.length_a   1.000
_cell.length_b   1.000
_cell.length_c   1.000
_cell.angle_alpha   90.00
_cell.angle_beta   90.00
_cell.angle_gamma   90.00
#
_symmetry.space_group_name_H-M   'P 1'
#
loop_
_entity.id
_entity.type
_entity.pdbx_description
1 polymer ?
#
loop_
_entity_poly.entity_id
_entity_poly.type
_entity_poly.pdbx_seq_one_letter_code
_entity_poly.pdbx_strand_id
1 'polypeptide(L)'
;MKNELNHSLDEDYRDPGWLSRNQKYLAEFVYGGIDGSVTTFAVVAGSAGADLAPAIIIILGFANLIADGFSMSVGSYLSNKSELENFRKHERREHWEVENMPEQETEEVRNIFREKGFEGPLLEKVVTVITNDKERWVDVMMKEELAMMKRSKSPLAMGIVTFISFIIVGLVPLLIYILDYVTSAPLNHLFTSSIILTSLSFVGIGFLKSIVTQTSKLKSIGETLLLGTIAAVLAYYTGHFLEKLF
;
A
#
# COMPACT_ATOMS: atom_id res chain seq x y z
N MET A 1 -28.58 32.52 -1.56
CA MET A 1 -28.26 31.83 -0.29
C MET A 1 -28.82 30.41 -0.15
N LYS A 2 -30.12 30.10 -0.32
CA LYS A 2 -30.60 28.69 -0.27
C LYS A 2 -30.25 27.84 -1.50
N ASN A 3 -30.04 28.45 -2.67
CA ASN A 3 -29.67 27.73 -3.91
C ASN A 3 -28.16 27.51 -4.10
N GLU A 4 -27.30 28.18 -3.33
CA GLU A 4 -25.84 28.00 -3.42
C GLU A 4 -25.35 26.92 -2.46
N LEU A 5 -26.01 26.72 -1.32
CA LEU A 5 -25.70 25.64 -0.37
C LEU A 5 -26.12 24.25 -0.89
N ASN A 6 -27.17 24.16 -1.69
CA ASN A 6 -27.57 22.88 -2.30
C ASN A 6 -26.57 22.43 -3.37
N HIS A 7 -25.91 23.37 -4.06
CA HIS A 7 -24.94 23.02 -5.09
C HIS A 7 -23.63 22.48 -4.50
N SER A 8 -23.27 22.85 -3.27
CA SER A 8 -22.07 22.37 -2.57
C SER A 8 -22.23 21.04 -1.82
N LEU A 9 -23.47 20.60 -1.55
CA LEU A 9 -23.74 19.35 -0.82
C LEU A 9 -23.99 18.16 -1.75
N ASP A 10 -24.31 18.40 -3.03
CA ASP A 10 -24.60 17.37 -4.02
C ASP A 10 -23.36 16.85 -4.79
N GLU A 11 -22.18 17.47 -4.63
CA GLU A 11 -20.95 17.03 -5.32
C GLU A 11 -20.18 15.90 -4.62
N ASP A 12 -20.41 15.66 -3.33
CA ASP A 12 -19.61 14.72 -2.52
C ASP A 12 -20.26 13.34 -2.31
N TYR A 13 -21.49 13.14 -2.79
CA TYR A 13 -22.22 11.86 -2.73
C TYR A 13 -22.29 11.15 -4.09
N ARG A 14 -21.21 11.20 -4.88
CA ARG A 14 -21.08 10.31 -6.04
C ARG A 14 -20.60 8.95 -5.56
N ASP A 15 -21.43 7.93 -5.80
CA ASP A 15 -21.11 6.50 -5.82
C ASP A 15 -19.61 6.30 -6.12
N PRO A 16 -18.81 5.64 -5.26
CA PRO A 16 -17.36 5.66 -5.37
C PRO A 16 -16.94 5.26 -6.78
N GLY A 17 -16.60 6.27 -7.58
CA GLY A 17 -16.35 6.11 -9.00
C GLY A 17 -15.21 5.10 -9.20
N TRP A 18 -15.11 4.54 -10.41
CA TRP A 18 -14.04 3.61 -10.80
C TRP A 18 -12.64 4.04 -10.29
N LEU A 19 -12.38 5.35 -10.23
CA LEU A 19 -11.17 5.94 -9.65
C LEU A 19 -10.94 5.60 -8.16
N SER A 20 -11.92 5.68 -7.27
CA SER A 20 -11.70 5.45 -5.83
C SER A 20 -11.52 3.97 -5.49
N ARG A 21 -12.17 3.08 -6.26
CA ARG A 21 -11.97 1.63 -6.15
C ARG A 21 -10.57 1.22 -6.61
N ASN A 22 -10.05 1.86 -7.66
CA ASN A 22 -8.73 1.58 -8.19
C ASN A 22 -7.58 2.31 -7.49
N GLN A 23 -7.86 3.45 -6.84
CA GLN A 23 -6.85 4.19 -6.08
C GLN A 23 -6.21 3.33 -4.99
N LYS A 24 -6.97 2.42 -4.37
CA LYS A 24 -6.48 1.48 -3.36
C LYS A 24 -5.50 0.45 -3.94
N TYR A 25 -5.80 -0.08 -5.12
CA TYR A 25 -4.90 -1.00 -5.83
C TYR A 25 -3.69 -0.27 -6.41
N LEU A 26 -3.86 0.99 -6.85
CA LEU A 26 -2.77 1.83 -7.30
C LEU A 26 -1.80 2.14 -6.16
N ALA A 27 -2.31 2.38 -4.95
CA ALA A 27 -1.47 2.59 -3.78
C ALA A 27 -0.61 1.36 -3.46
N GLU A 28 -1.24 0.18 -3.48
CA GLU A 28 -0.55 -1.10 -3.27
C GLU A 28 0.48 -1.38 -4.37
N PHE A 29 0.12 -1.09 -5.62
CA PHE A 29 1.03 -1.20 -6.76
C PHE A 29 2.24 -0.29 -6.56
N VAL A 30 2.04 1.01 -6.31
CA VAL A 30 3.15 1.93 -6.09
C VAL A 30 4.05 1.47 -4.95
N TYR A 31 3.48 1.00 -3.84
CA TYR A 31 4.24 0.51 -2.70
C TYR A 31 5.11 -0.71 -3.09
N GLY A 32 4.51 -1.72 -3.75
CA GLY A 32 5.23 -2.89 -4.27
C GLY A 32 6.31 -2.52 -5.29
N GLY A 33 6.03 -1.57 -6.18
CA GLY A 33 6.98 -1.14 -7.20
C GLY A 33 8.17 -0.35 -6.65
N ILE A 34 7.95 0.50 -5.63
CA ILE A 34 9.06 1.18 -4.94
C ILE A 34 9.96 0.14 -4.28
N ASP A 35 9.39 -0.77 -3.50
CA ASP A 35 10.17 -1.77 -2.77
C ASP A 35 10.93 -2.69 -3.74
N GLY A 36 10.26 -3.18 -4.79
CA GLY A 36 10.88 -4.04 -5.80
C GLY A 36 12.02 -3.37 -6.56
N SER A 37 11.87 -2.09 -6.92
CA SER A 37 12.96 -1.36 -7.60
C SER A 37 14.12 -1.04 -6.68
N VAL A 38 13.86 -0.65 -5.43
CA VAL A 38 14.92 -0.32 -4.45
C VAL A 38 15.70 -1.56 -4.06
N THR A 39 15.03 -2.65 -3.69
CA THR A 39 15.68 -3.91 -3.26
C THR A 39 16.45 -4.55 -4.40
N THR A 40 15.86 -4.67 -5.60
CA THR A 40 16.56 -5.26 -6.75
C THR A 40 17.76 -4.40 -7.17
N PHE A 41 17.63 -3.07 -7.16
CA PHE A 41 18.76 -2.21 -7.45
C PHE A 41 19.86 -2.29 -6.38
N ALA A 42 19.50 -2.46 -5.11
CA ALA A 42 20.49 -2.70 -4.05
C ALA A 42 21.27 -4.00 -4.30
N VAL A 43 20.62 -5.08 -4.76
CA VAL A 43 21.30 -6.32 -5.15
C VAL A 43 22.25 -6.08 -6.33
N VAL A 44 21.81 -5.35 -7.35
CA VAL A 44 22.64 -4.96 -8.49
C VAL A 44 23.85 -4.14 -8.04
N ALA A 45 23.63 -3.13 -7.20
CA ALA A 45 24.67 -2.25 -6.69
C ALA A 45 25.67 -3.00 -5.79
N GLY A 46 25.20 -3.86 -4.89
CA GLY A 46 26.07 -4.69 -4.06
C GLY A 46 26.91 -5.67 -4.88
N SER A 47 26.30 -6.30 -5.88
CA SER A 47 27.01 -7.22 -6.77
C SER A 47 28.04 -6.49 -7.64
N ALA A 48 27.71 -5.29 -8.13
CA ALA A 48 28.64 -4.44 -8.87
C ALA A 48 29.78 -3.91 -7.98
N GLY A 49 29.49 -3.61 -6.71
CA GLY A 49 30.51 -3.22 -5.72
C GLY A 49 31.49 -4.35 -5.39
N ALA A 50 31.01 -5.59 -5.43
CA ALA A 50 31.83 -6.80 -5.26
C ALA A 50 32.47 -7.30 -6.57
N ASP A 51 32.47 -6.49 -7.64
CA ASP A 51 33.00 -6.82 -8.97
C ASP A 51 32.54 -8.18 -9.54
N LEU A 52 31.29 -8.57 -9.25
CA LEU A 52 30.75 -9.85 -9.69
C LEU A 52 30.43 -9.83 -11.18
N ALA A 53 30.63 -10.98 -11.83
CA ALA A 53 30.31 -11.14 -13.25
C ALA A 53 28.82 -10.86 -13.54
N PRO A 54 28.47 -10.26 -14.70
CA PRO A 54 27.08 -9.93 -15.06
C PRO A 54 26.09 -11.09 -14.92
N ALA A 55 26.50 -12.31 -15.26
CA ALA A 55 25.68 -13.50 -15.12
C ALA A 55 25.28 -13.77 -13.65
N ILE A 56 26.17 -13.51 -12.69
CA ILE A 56 25.89 -13.66 -11.26
C ILE A 56 24.89 -12.59 -10.82
N ILE A 57 25.04 -11.35 -11.31
CA ILE A 57 24.10 -10.24 -11.02
C ILE A 57 22.69 -10.60 -11.49
N ILE A 58 22.55 -11.18 -12.68
CA ILE A 58 21.25 -11.64 -13.20
C ILE A 58 20.66 -12.73 -12.29
N ILE A 59 21.46 -13.76 -11.94
CA ILE A 59 20.99 -14.87 -11.09
C ILE A 59 20.51 -14.35 -9.72
N LEU A 60 21.34 -13.56 -9.04
CA LEU A 60 21.00 -12.99 -7.73
C LEU A 60 19.82 -12.02 -7.82
N GLY A 61 19.79 -11.19 -8.86
CA GLY A 61 18.70 -10.25 -9.11
C GLY A 61 17.35 -10.95 -9.30
N PHE A 62 17.28 -11.98 -10.15
CA PHE A 62 16.04 -12.75 -10.35
C PHE A 62 15.64 -13.55 -9.12
N ALA A 63 16.61 -14.17 -8.43
CA ALA A 63 16.34 -14.89 -7.19
C ALA A 63 15.72 -13.95 -6.15
N ASN A 64 16.32 -12.77 -5.96
CA ASN A 64 15.80 -11.72 -5.08
C ASN A 64 14.42 -11.26 -5.51
N LEU A 65 14.25 -10.94 -6.80
CA LEU A 65 13.02 -10.40 -7.36
C LEU A 65 11.82 -11.33 -7.10
N ILE A 66 11.99 -12.64 -7.30
CA ILE A 66 10.94 -13.64 -7.08
C ILE A 66 10.73 -13.88 -5.59
N ALA A 67 11.80 -14.07 -4.80
CA ALA A 67 11.71 -14.42 -3.40
C ALA A 67 11.13 -13.28 -2.56
N ASP A 68 11.68 -12.07 -2.69
CA ASP A 68 11.22 -10.88 -1.95
C ASP A 68 9.85 -10.46 -2.41
N GLY A 69 9.60 -10.46 -3.73
CA GLY A 69 8.28 -10.16 -4.27
C GLY A 69 7.22 -11.09 -3.70
N PHE A 70 7.50 -12.40 -3.63
CA PHE A 70 6.57 -13.37 -3.06
C PHE A 70 6.38 -13.15 -1.56
N SER A 71 7.46 -12.91 -0.82
CA SER A 71 7.42 -12.59 0.61
C SER A 71 6.53 -11.37 0.89
N MET A 72 6.72 -10.29 0.13
CA MET A 72 5.94 -9.07 0.24
C MET A 72 4.46 -9.30 -0.15
N SER A 73 4.20 -10.09 -1.19
CA SER A 73 2.86 -10.50 -1.61
C SER A 73 2.11 -11.25 -0.51
N VAL A 74 2.77 -12.23 0.11
CA VAL A 74 2.24 -12.98 1.25
C VAL A 74 2.00 -12.06 2.44
N GLY A 75 2.92 -11.15 2.72
CA GLY A 75 2.77 -10.13 3.77
C GLY A 75 1.52 -9.26 3.55
N SER A 76 1.32 -8.75 2.34
CA SER A 76 0.14 -7.95 1.98
C SER A 76 -1.15 -8.77 2.08
N TYR A 77 -1.14 -10.02 1.58
CA TYR A 77 -2.27 -10.94 1.70
C TYR A 77 -2.65 -11.20 3.16
N LEU A 78 -1.67 -11.58 3.99
CA LEU A 78 -1.90 -11.91 5.40
C LEU A 78 -2.36 -10.70 6.19
N SER A 79 -1.74 -9.53 5.98
CA SER A 79 -2.15 -8.28 6.63
C SER A 79 -3.62 -7.94 6.33
N ASN A 80 -4.00 -7.91 5.05
CA ASN A 80 -5.37 -7.62 4.66
C ASN A 80 -6.36 -8.70 5.12
N LYS A 81 -5.95 -9.98 5.13
CA LYS A 81 -6.76 -11.09 5.62
C LYS A 81 -7.00 -10.98 7.13
N SER A 82 -5.95 -10.71 7.92
CA SER A 82 -6.06 -10.54 9.37
C SER A 82 -6.96 -9.37 9.75
N GLU A 83 -6.86 -8.23 9.05
CA GLU A 83 -7.78 -7.12 9.25
C GLU A 83 -9.24 -7.50 8.95
N LEU A 84 -9.48 -8.24 7.87
CA LEU A 84 -10.83 -8.71 7.49
C LEU A 84 -11.38 -9.72 8.51
N GLU A 85 -10.56 -10.64 8.98
CA GLU A 85 -10.93 -11.60 10.02
C GLU A 85 -11.20 -10.91 11.35
N ASN A 86 -10.40 -9.89 11.71
CA ASN A 86 -10.63 -9.07 12.89
C ASN A 86 -11.96 -8.31 12.79
N PHE A 87 -12.21 -7.64 11.65
CA PHE A 87 -13.48 -6.96 11.40
C PHE A 87 -14.67 -7.90 11.56
N ARG A 88 -14.63 -9.08 10.92
CA ARG A 88 -15.72 -10.08 11.01
C ARG A 88 -15.89 -10.65 12.41
N LYS A 89 -14.80 -10.75 13.17
CA LYS A 89 -14.86 -11.20 14.58
C LYS A 89 -15.64 -10.20 15.42
N HIS A 90 -15.34 -8.91 15.27
CA HIS A 90 -16.04 -7.84 15.97
C HIS A 90 -17.49 -7.69 15.49
N GLU A 91 -17.74 -7.73 14.17
CA GLU A 91 -19.09 -7.69 13.58
C GLU A 91 -19.98 -8.80 14.19
N ARG A 92 -19.47 -10.04 14.30
CA ARG A 92 -20.21 -11.14 14.94
C ARG A 92 -20.45 -10.94 16.43
N ARG A 93 -19.51 -10.32 17.15
CA ARG A 93 -19.65 -10.05 18.58
C ARG A 93 -20.74 -9.00 18.78
N GLU A 94 -20.71 -7.94 17.98
CA GLU A 94 -21.68 -6.85 18.00
C GLU A 94 -23.11 -7.34 17.70
N HIS A 95 -23.26 -8.22 16.70
CA HIS A 95 -24.56 -8.87 16.45
C HIS A 95 -25.05 -9.67 17.67
N TRP A 96 -24.15 -10.35 18.39
CA TRP A 96 -24.52 -11.07 19.60
C TRP A 96 -24.89 -10.13 20.74
N GLU A 97 -24.14 -9.05 20.93
CA GLU A 97 -24.36 -8.02 21.97
C GLU A 97 -25.72 -7.34 21.76
N VAL A 98 -26.04 -6.91 20.54
CA VAL A 98 -27.35 -6.33 20.16
C VAL A 98 -28.52 -7.30 20.42
N GLU A 99 -28.30 -8.60 20.28
CA GLU A 99 -29.35 -9.62 20.48
C GLU A 99 -29.54 -10.04 21.93
N ASN A 100 -28.47 -10.10 22.72
CA ASN A 100 -28.47 -10.68 24.04
C ASN A 100 -28.41 -9.62 25.16
N MET A 101 -27.95 -8.41 24.84
CA MET A 101 -27.72 -7.32 25.78
C MET A 101 -28.30 -5.97 25.28
N PRO A 102 -29.53 -5.95 24.70
CA PRO A 102 -30.04 -4.77 23.99
C PRO A 102 -30.18 -3.52 24.86
N GLU A 103 -30.44 -3.67 26.16
CA GLU A 103 -30.55 -2.55 27.09
C GLU A 103 -29.21 -1.82 27.28
N GLN A 104 -28.12 -2.60 27.43
CA GLN A 104 -26.77 -2.05 27.56
C GLN A 104 -26.35 -1.39 26.25
N GLU A 105 -26.47 -2.10 25.13
CA GLU A 105 -26.11 -1.59 23.81
C GLU A 105 -26.88 -0.31 23.42
N THR A 106 -28.13 -0.18 23.90
CA THR A 106 -28.93 1.03 23.65
C THR A 106 -28.38 2.22 24.43
N GLU A 107 -27.91 2.01 25.66
CA GLU A 107 -27.23 3.06 26.44
C GLU A 107 -25.89 3.44 25.80
N GLU A 108 -25.17 2.49 25.21
CA GLU A 108 -23.92 2.78 24.48
C GLU A 108 -24.18 3.68 23.26
N VAL A 109 -25.19 3.38 22.44
CA VAL A 109 -25.64 4.29 21.37
C VAL A 109 -26.04 5.66 21.93
N ARG A 110 -26.78 5.69 23.04
CA ARG A 110 -27.18 6.95 23.68
C ARG A 110 -25.97 7.77 24.11
N ASN A 111 -24.95 7.15 24.69
CA ASN A 111 -23.72 7.79 25.11
C ASN A 111 -22.94 8.37 23.92
N ILE A 112 -22.75 7.58 22.86
CA ILE A 112 -22.07 8.00 21.62
C ILE A 112 -22.70 9.29 21.06
N PHE A 113 -24.03 9.33 20.94
CA PHE A 113 -24.70 10.50 20.38
C PHE A 113 -24.80 11.67 21.37
N ARG A 114 -24.86 11.41 22.68
CA ARG A 114 -24.76 12.46 23.69
C ARG A 114 -23.42 13.19 23.62
N GLU A 115 -22.32 12.46 23.46
CA GLU A 115 -20.98 13.04 23.28
C GLU A 115 -20.85 13.88 22.00
N LYS A 116 -21.65 13.57 20.97
CA LYS A 116 -21.78 14.38 19.76
C LYS A 116 -22.66 15.63 19.93
N GLY A 117 -23.19 15.87 21.13
CA GLY A 117 -24.00 17.04 21.46
C GLY A 117 -25.51 16.87 21.22
N PHE A 118 -26.00 15.65 20.99
CA PHE A 118 -27.44 15.39 20.92
C PHE A 118 -28.02 15.32 22.34
N GLU A 119 -29.13 16.04 22.58
CA GLU A 119 -29.75 16.12 23.90
C GLU A 119 -31.28 16.00 23.86
N GLY A 120 -31.85 15.71 25.02
CA GLY A 120 -33.30 15.73 25.26
C GLY A 120 -34.10 14.81 24.32
N PRO A 121 -35.29 15.24 23.87
CA PRO A 121 -36.14 14.43 23.00
C PRO A 121 -35.53 14.09 21.63
N LEU A 122 -34.54 14.85 21.17
CA LEU A 122 -33.86 14.58 19.90
C LEU A 122 -32.93 13.37 20.04
N LEU A 123 -32.16 13.29 21.14
CA LEU A 123 -31.30 12.15 21.43
C LEU A 123 -32.09 10.84 21.43
N GLU A 124 -33.20 10.79 22.17
CA GLU A 124 -34.02 9.57 22.26
C GLU A 124 -34.62 9.17 20.91
N LYS A 125 -34.97 10.14 20.05
CA LYS A 125 -35.41 9.84 18.67
C LYS A 125 -34.30 9.24 17.84
N VAL A 126 -33.08 9.78 17.92
CA VAL A 126 -31.92 9.24 17.19
C VAL A 126 -31.60 7.82 17.65
N VAL A 127 -31.52 7.60 18.96
CA VAL A 127 -31.30 6.27 19.55
C VAL A 127 -32.36 5.30 19.05
N THR A 128 -33.65 5.64 19.17
CA THR A 128 -34.75 4.78 18.71
C THR A 128 -34.65 4.46 17.22
N VAL A 129 -34.32 5.43 16.37
CA VAL A 129 -34.20 5.20 14.92
C VAL A 129 -33.03 4.27 14.59
N ILE A 130 -31.93 4.36 15.34
CA ILE A 130 -30.76 3.49 15.18
C ILE A 130 -31.08 2.07 15.65
N THR A 131 -31.59 1.91 16.87
CA THR A 131 -31.79 0.60 17.49
C THR A 131 -32.97 -0.19 16.93
N ASN A 132 -33.88 0.46 16.20
CA ASN A 132 -35.02 -0.22 15.55
C ASN A 132 -34.62 -1.07 14.31
N ASP A 133 -33.36 -1.01 13.89
CA ASP A 133 -32.81 -1.80 12.79
C ASP A 133 -31.46 -2.38 13.23
N LYS A 134 -31.41 -3.71 13.44
CA LYS A 134 -30.22 -4.39 13.96
C LYS A 134 -28.98 -4.17 13.08
N GLU A 135 -29.14 -4.15 11.76
CA GLU A 135 -28.01 -3.95 10.85
C GLU A 135 -27.48 -2.52 10.94
N ARG A 136 -28.38 -1.53 11.01
CA ARG A 136 -27.98 -0.14 11.25
C ARG A 136 -27.33 0.04 12.61
N TRP A 137 -27.86 -0.60 13.64
CA TRP A 137 -27.34 -0.53 15.00
C TRP A 137 -25.92 -1.09 15.07
N VAL A 138 -25.70 -2.31 14.55
CA VAL A 138 -24.37 -2.92 14.47
C VAL A 138 -23.42 -2.08 13.62
N ASP A 139 -23.87 -1.54 12.48
CA ASP A 139 -23.03 -0.67 11.64
C ASP A 139 -22.62 0.63 12.36
N VAL A 140 -23.51 1.21 13.17
CA VAL A 140 -23.21 2.36 14.03
C VAL A 140 -22.18 1.98 15.10
N MET A 141 -22.38 0.89 15.83
CA MET A 141 -21.45 0.46 16.88
C MET A 141 -20.07 0.13 16.31
N MET A 142 -20.02 -0.63 15.22
CA MET A 142 -18.77 -0.94 14.52
C MET A 142 -17.99 0.32 14.13
N LYS A 143 -18.66 1.39 13.68
CA LYS A 143 -18.01 2.63 13.24
C LYS A 143 -17.67 3.59 14.37
N GLU A 144 -18.59 3.76 15.31
CA GLU A 144 -18.54 4.82 16.31
C GLU A 144 -17.87 4.36 17.60
N GLU A 145 -18.15 3.13 18.03
CA GLU A 145 -17.55 2.56 19.23
C GLU A 145 -16.19 1.92 18.92
N LEU A 146 -16.15 1.05 17.89
CA LEU A 146 -14.95 0.26 17.57
C LEU A 146 -14.02 0.92 16.54
N ALA A 147 -14.43 2.05 15.95
CA ALA A 147 -13.70 2.74 14.87
C ALA A 147 -13.34 1.82 13.68
N MET A 148 -14.17 0.80 13.42
CA MET A 148 -13.97 -0.20 12.39
C MET A 148 -14.85 0.07 11.16
N MET A 149 -14.21 0.22 10.01
CA MET A 149 -14.91 0.35 8.73
C MET A 149 -14.74 -0.92 7.89
N LYS A 150 -15.83 -1.38 7.28
CA LYS A 150 -15.82 -2.52 6.36
C LYS A 150 -14.91 -2.24 5.17
N ARG A 151 -13.77 -2.92 5.10
CA ARG A 151 -12.88 -2.81 3.94
C ARG A 151 -13.46 -3.60 2.77
N SER A 152 -13.47 -2.97 1.60
CA SER A 152 -13.89 -3.59 0.33
C SER A 152 -12.75 -4.33 -0.40
N LYS A 153 -11.59 -4.52 0.24
CA LYS A 153 -10.38 -5.05 -0.40
C LYS A 153 -10.42 -6.58 -0.37
N SER A 154 -10.18 -7.23 -1.51
CA SER A 154 -9.90 -8.67 -1.53
C SER A 154 -8.44 -8.89 -1.09
N PRO A 155 -8.17 -9.62 0.00
CA PRO A 155 -6.79 -9.88 0.44
C PRO A 155 -5.94 -10.53 -0.65
N LEU A 156 -6.53 -11.44 -1.42
CA LEU A 156 -5.86 -12.10 -2.54
C LEU A 156 -5.49 -11.12 -3.64
N ALA A 157 -6.41 -10.22 -4.01
CA ALA A 157 -6.14 -9.21 -5.04
C ALA A 157 -5.02 -8.25 -4.61
N MET A 158 -4.99 -7.87 -3.33
CA MET A 158 -3.92 -7.02 -2.79
C MET A 158 -2.56 -7.71 -2.96
N GLY A 159 -2.42 -8.95 -2.47
CA GLY A 159 -1.17 -9.70 -2.62
C GLY A 159 -0.73 -9.89 -4.08
N ILE A 160 -1.66 -10.18 -5.00
CA ILE A 160 -1.35 -10.33 -6.43
C ILE A 160 -0.85 -9.01 -7.03
N VAL A 161 -1.52 -7.88 -6.72
CA VAL A 161 -1.12 -6.56 -7.22
C VAL A 161 0.26 -6.17 -6.70
N THR A 162 0.55 -6.43 -5.43
CA THR A 162 1.89 -6.23 -4.84
C THR A 162 2.93 -7.04 -5.58
N PHE A 163 2.68 -8.34 -5.79
CA PHE A 163 3.63 -9.23 -6.48
C PHE A 163 3.92 -8.75 -7.89
N ILE A 164 2.88 -8.50 -8.68
CA ILE A 164 3.01 -8.07 -10.07
C ILE A 164 3.77 -6.74 -10.15
N SER A 165 3.46 -5.79 -9.27
CA SER A 165 4.17 -4.52 -9.26
C SER A 165 5.63 -4.67 -8.91
N PHE A 166 5.93 -5.47 -7.88
CA PHE A 166 7.29 -5.75 -7.45
C PHE A 166 8.12 -6.34 -8.59
N ILE A 167 7.59 -7.35 -9.29
CA ILE A 167 8.28 -7.98 -10.43
C ILE A 167 8.48 -6.99 -11.57
N ILE A 168 7.42 -6.31 -12.04
CA ILE A 168 7.49 -5.45 -13.23
C ILE A 168 8.49 -4.31 -13.01
N VAL A 169 8.44 -3.69 -11.83
CA VAL A 169 9.19 -2.47 -11.55
C VAL A 169 10.58 -2.80 -11.02
N GLY A 170 10.72 -3.88 -10.25
CA GLY A 170 12.00 -4.43 -9.81
C GLY A 170 12.83 -5.06 -10.92
N LEU A 171 12.22 -5.44 -12.05
CA LEU A 171 12.98 -5.90 -13.22
C LEU A 171 13.81 -4.78 -13.85
N VAL A 172 13.40 -3.51 -13.71
CA VAL A 172 14.02 -2.36 -14.41
C VAL A 172 15.54 -2.26 -14.18
N PRO A 173 16.07 -2.33 -12.94
CA PRO A 173 17.51 -2.39 -12.67
C PRO A 173 18.27 -3.49 -13.42
N LEU A 174 17.64 -4.64 -13.67
CA LEU A 174 18.25 -5.81 -14.31
C LEU A 174 18.20 -5.77 -15.83
N LEU A 175 17.35 -4.94 -16.43
CA LEU A 175 17.14 -4.91 -17.89
C LEU A 175 18.45 -4.69 -18.66
N ILE A 176 19.33 -3.81 -18.18
CA ILE A 176 20.62 -3.54 -18.84
C ILE A 176 21.49 -4.80 -18.90
N TYR A 177 21.55 -5.58 -17.82
CA TYR A 177 22.34 -6.81 -17.75
C TYR A 177 21.73 -7.91 -18.62
N ILE A 178 20.39 -8.01 -18.67
CA ILE A 178 19.69 -8.95 -19.55
C ILE A 178 19.95 -8.60 -21.02
N LEU A 179 19.89 -7.31 -21.38
CA LEU A 179 20.14 -6.85 -22.75
C LEU A 179 21.58 -7.14 -23.19
N ASP A 180 22.58 -6.88 -22.35
CA ASP A 180 23.98 -7.23 -22.61
C ASP A 180 24.13 -8.73 -22.87
N TYR A 181 23.55 -9.57 -22.01
CA TYR A 181 23.61 -11.02 -22.13
C TYR A 181 22.92 -11.55 -23.41
N VAL A 182 21.75 -11.02 -23.76
CA VAL A 182 20.95 -11.50 -24.92
C VAL A 182 21.50 -10.98 -26.25
N THR A 183 21.90 -9.71 -26.30
CA THR A 183 22.33 -9.09 -27.57
C THR A 183 23.77 -9.42 -27.93
N SER A 184 24.58 -9.89 -26.96
CA SER A 184 26.03 -10.12 -27.12
C SER A 184 26.78 -8.89 -27.65
N ALA A 185 26.17 -7.70 -27.56
CA ALA A 185 26.78 -6.43 -27.87
C ALA A 185 27.41 -5.92 -26.57
N PRO A 186 28.75 -5.78 -26.49
CA PRO A 186 29.39 -5.34 -25.26
C PRO A 186 28.94 -3.92 -24.93
N LEU A 187 27.99 -3.79 -24.02
CA LEU A 187 27.58 -2.49 -23.52
C LEU A 187 28.66 -2.01 -22.55
N ASN A 188 29.46 -1.05 -23.00
CA ASN A 188 30.42 -0.39 -22.13
C ASN A 188 29.66 0.31 -20.99
N HIS A 189 30.13 0.17 -19.74
CA HIS A 189 29.54 0.79 -18.54
C HIS A 189 28.13 0.29 -18.15
N LEU A 190 27.95 -1.03 -18.05
CA LEU A 190 26.70 -1.68 -17.60
C LEU A 190 26.11 -1.06 -16.34
N PHE A 191 26.94 -0.88 -15.31
CA PHE A 191 26.48 -0.37 -14.02
C PHE A 191 25.98 1.08 -14.11
N THR A 192 26.69 1.96 -14.82
CA THR A 192 26.26 3.35 -15.05
C THR A 192 24.95 3.42 -15.82
N SER A 193 24.78 2.57 -16.84
CA SER A 193 23.54 2.48 -17.60
C SER A 193 22.38 2.00 -16.71
N SER A 194 22.62 1.04 -15.82
CA SER A 194 21.64 0.57 -14.84
C SER A 194 21.27 1.67 -13.83
N ILE A 195 22.23 2.47 -13.35
CA ILE A 195 21.96 3.63 -12.49
C ILE A 195 21.01 4.62 -13.17
N ILE A 196 21.27 4.97 -14.43
CA ILE A 196 20.45 5.93 -15.18
C ILE A 196 19.03 5.40 -15.36
N LEU A 197 18.90 4.15 -15.82
CA LEU A 197 17.60 3.52 -16.06
C LEU A 197 16.79 3.38 -14.77
N THR A 198 17.43 2.95 -13.69
CA THR A 198 16.79 2.83 -12.37
C THR A 198 16.39 4.21 -11.82
N SER A 199 17.21 5.24 -12.02
CA SER A 199 16.88 6.61 -11.60
C SER A 199 15.64 7.13 -12.33
N LEU A 200 15.51 6.86 -13.64
CA LEU A 200 14.30 7.18 -14.40
C LEU A 200 13.08 6.41 -13.87
N SER A 201 13.26 5.13 -13.51
CA SER A 201 12.22 4.33 -12.86
C SER A 201 11.77 4.95 -11.54
N PHE A 202 12.70 5.32 -10.66
CA PHE A 202 12.41 6.00 -9.39
C PHE A 202 11.69 7.33 -9.57
N VAL A 203 12.03 8.11 -10.60
CA VAL A 203 11.27 9.32 -10.96
C VAL A 203 9.84 8.97 -11.35
N GLY A 204 9.65 7.95 -12.20
CA GLY A 204 8.32 7.49 -12.62
C GLY A 204 7.45 7.01 -11.45
N ILE A 205 7.99 6.14 -10.60
CA ILE A 205 7.25 5.60 -9.45
C ILE A 205 7.05 6.67 -8.37
N GLY A 206 8.05 7.53 -8.13
CA GLY A 206 7.93 8.66 -7.22
C GLY A 206 6.85 9.65 -7.66
N PHE A 207 6.68 9.84 -8.97
CA PHE A 207 5.55 10.59 -9.51
C PHE A 207 4.22 9.88 -9.25
N LEU A 208 4.11 8.56 -9.50
CA LEU A 208 2.89 7.81 -9.18
C LEU A 208 2.56 7.84 -7.68
N LYS A 209 3.57 7.75 -6.80
CA LYS A 209 3.44 7.94 -5.35
C LYS A 209 2.82 9.29 -5.02
N SER A 210 3.23 10.36 -5.69
CA SER A 210 2.66 11.69 -5.44
C SER A 210 1.16 11.77 -5.77
N ILE A 211 0.71 11.06 -6.81
CA ILE A 211 -0.70 11.00 -7.20
C ILE A 211 -1.50 10.22 -6.15
N VAL A 212 -0.99 9.07 -5.73
CA VAL A 212 -1.66 8.23 -4.71
C VAL A 212 -1.78 8.95 -3.37
N THR A 213 -0.68 9.57 -2.92
CA THR A 213 -0.58 10.19 -1.60
C THR A 213 -1.09 11.63 -1.57
N GLN A 214 -1.45 12.20 -2.72
CA GLN A 214 -1.84 13.60 -2.88
C GLN A 214 -0.80 14.58 -2.30
N THR A 215 0.48 14.25 -2.43
CA THR A 215 1.60 15.07 -1.93
C THR A 215 2.33 15.79 -3.07
N SER A 216 3.24 16.71 -2.72
CA SER A 216 4.08 17.39 -3.71
C SER A 216 4.88 16.39 -4.56
N LYS A 217 4.75 16.52 -5.89
CA LYS A 217 5.44 15.69 -6.90
C LYS A 217 6.96 15.65 -6.67
N LEU A 218 7.57 16.83 -6.53
CA LEU A 218 9.01 16.95 -6.35
C LEU A 218 9.49 16.31 -5.04
N LYS A 219 8.69 16.43 -3.97
CA LYS A 219 9.02 15.81 -2.67
C LYS A 219 8.99 14.29 -2.78
N SER A 220 7.91 13.72 -3.35
CA SER A 220 7.80 12.26 -3.49
C SER A 220 8.90 11.67 -4.38
N ILE A 221 9.21 12.32 -5.50
CA ILE A 221 10.32 11.91 -6.39
C ILE A 221 11.66 11.98 -5.66
N GLY A 222 11.92 13.11 -4.98
CA GLY A 222 13.16 13.31 -4.23
C GLY A 222 13.34 12.28 -3.11
N GLU A 223 12.28 11.97 -2.37
CA GLU A 223 12.30 10.92 -1.34
C GLU A 223 12.62 9.54 -1.92
N THR A 224 11.94 9.14 -3.02
CA THR A 224 12.18 7.84 -3.64
C THR A 224 13.60 7.72 -4.18
N LEU A 225 14.11 8.76 -4.85
CA LEU A 225 15.50 8.80 -5.33
C LEU A 225 16.51 8.76 -4.19
N LEU A 226 16.28 9.52 -3.12
CA LEU A 226 17.17 9.57 -1.97
C LEU A 226 17.25 8.21 -1.28
N LEU A 227 16.11 7.60 -0.97
CA LEU A 227 16.06 6.29 -0.32
C LEU A 227 16.70 5.20 -1.19
N GLY A 228 16.40 5.19 -2.48
CA GLY A 228 17.02 4.26 -3.44
C GLY A 228 18.53 4.44 -3.55
N THR A 229 19.01 5.70 -3.55
CA THR A 229 20.45 6.02 -3.57
C THR A 229 21.13 5.55 -2.29
N ILE A 230 20.54 5.81 -1.12
CA ILE A 230 21.08 5.35 0.16
C ILE A 230 21.18 3.83 0.19
N ALA A 231 20.12 3.11 -0.21
CA ALA A 231 20.12 1.65 -0.27
C ALA A 231 21.22 1.12 -1.20
N ALA A 232 21.33 1.68 -2.40
CA ALA A 232 22.35 1.29 -3.38
C ALA A 232 23.77 1.56 -2.90
N VAL A 233 24.02 2.72 -2.28
CA VAL A 233 25.33 3.09 -1.71
C VAL A 233 25.71 2.12 -0.59
N LEU A 234 24.78 1.83 0.33
CA LEU A 234 25.03 0.88 1.41
C LEU A 234 25.36 -0.52 0.87
N ALA A 235 24.59 -1.00 -0.10
CA ALA A 235 24.82 -2.30 -0.71
C ALA A 235 26.15 -2.34 -1.48
N TYR A 236 26.44 -1.34 -2.32
CA TYR A 236 27.69 -1.25 -3.09
C TYR A 236 28.92 -1.30 -2.19
N TYR A 237 28.96 -0.47 -1.13
CA TYR A 237 30.10 -0.47 -0.22
C TYR A 237 30.19 -1.73 0.62
N THR A 238 29.07 -2.37 0.94
CA THR A 238 29.08 -3.69 1.59
C THR A 238 29.69 -4.75 0.68
N GLY A 239 29.30 -4.78 -0.59
CA GLY A 239 29.88 -5.68 -1.59
C GLY A 239 31.38 -5.43 -1.78
N HIS A 240 31.77 -4.17 -1.98
CA HIS A 240 33.18 -3.76 -2.13
C HIS A 240 34.03 -4.08 -0.92
N PHE A 241 33.47 -3.99 0.28
CA PHE A 241 34.19 -4.34 1.50
C PHE A 241 34.39 -5.85 1.63
N LEU A 242 33.37 -6.64 1.31
CA LEU A 242 33.44 -8.10 1.40
C LEU A 242 34.34 -8.72 0.32
N GLU A 243 34.37 -8.17 -0.89
CA GLU A 243 35.30 -8.59 -1.97
C GLU A 243 36.77 -8.43 -1.56
N LYS A 244 37.10 -7.47 -0.70
CA LYS A 244 38.46 -7.32 -0.18
C LYS A 244 38.83 -8.31 0.92
N LEU A 245 37.83 -8.93 1.56
CA LEU A 245 38.03 -9.84 2.69
C LEU A 245 38.14 -11.31 2.25
N PHE A 246 37.51 -11.67 1.13
CA PHE A 246 37.41 -13.04 0.61
C PHE A 246 37.97 -13.10 -0.81
#